data_AF-W3XF60-F1
#
_entry.id   AF-W3XF60-F1
#
_cell.length_a   1.000
_cell.length_b   1.000
_cell.length_c   1.000
_cell.angle_alpha   90.00
_cell.angle_beta   90.00
_cell.angle_gamma   90.00
#
_symmetry.space_group_name_H-M   'P 1'
#
loop_
_entity.id
_entity.type
_entity.pdbx_description
1 polymer ?
#
loop_
_entity_poly.entity_id
_entity_poly.type
_entity_poly.pdbx_seq_one_letter_code
_entity_poly.pdbx_strand_id
1 'polypeptide(L)'
;MSLRKRNTVISTSSSAAAAQAKVENVSVPGLRPSPLDGRVTTSTGTASLDSLLAGHSGLPLGTSLLVEEHGTTDFAGILLRYYAAEGLVQGHQVHVLGMHEGWKTELPGILTDSKSSSKSEAAGGDKMKIAWRYESLGSVGTPRDTPQRSTGTSAGSSGIFCHSFDLTKRLSPQDVNGQISFHPSMAMPGARPTKESGSPFQLFLKDLGTRLLSSSPTWVHRVVVPNLLSPTMYPTSLCRPEEVLQFLHGLRALLRQFPRKLTAIITLPLSLYPRATGLTRWMELLCDGALELIPLQLDKVHAPPPDAKSDSKSDEKTQGLLKVHSLPIHHEKGGGGSDGHTGEDMAFSLSRSKGLIIKPFVLPPMLEDEEKEKNPASTTKTSIEF
;
A
#
# COMPACT_ATOMS: atom_id res chain seq x y z
N MET A 1 58.79 52.21 -8.98
CA MET A 1 58.77 51.25 -7.86
C MET A 1 57.66 50.25 -8.12
N SER A 2 58.01 49.04 -8.59
CA SER A 2 57.05 48.00 -8.97
C SER A 2 56.62 47.21 -7.73
N LEU A 3 55.35 47.32 -7.35
CA LEU A 3 54.75 46.58 -6.24
C LEU A 3 54.22 45.24 -6.74
N ARG A 4 55.01 44.17 -6.59
CA ARG A 4 54.56 42.79 -6.80
C ARG A 4 53.68 42.34 -5.63
N LYS A 5 52.40 42.08 -5.89
CA LYS A 5 51.45 41.45 -4.96
C LYS A 5 51.83 39.96 -4.83
N ARG A 6 52.39 39.56 -3.68
CA ARG A 6 52.61 38.13 -3.35
C ARG A 6 51.32 37.56 -2.78
N ASN A 7 50.75 36.56 -3.44
CA ASN A 7 49.61 35.81 -2.93
C ASN A 7 50.15 34.67 -2.06
N THR A 8 50.13 34.85 -0.74
CA THR A 8 50.54 33.82 0.22
C THR A 8 49.35 32.91 0.47
N VAL A 9 49.42 31.66 0.01
CA VAL A 9 48.43 30.64 0.33
C VAL A 9 48.69 30.16 1.76
N ILE A 10 47.73 30.34 2.66
CA ILE A 10 47.77 29.78 4.01
C ILE A 10 47.44 28.29 3.89
N SER A 11 48.46 27.44 3.93
CA SER A 11 48.28 25.99 4.08
C SER A 11 48.15 25.65 5.56
N THR A 12 46.96 25.24 5.99
CA THR A 12 46.77 24.59 7.30
C THR A 12 47.18 23.13 7.17
N SER A 13 48.32 22.77 7.76
CA SER A 13 48.78 21.39 7.90
C SER A 13 48.11 20.70 9.09
N SER A 14 47.73 19.45 8.85
CA SER A 14 47.46 18.35 9.80
C SER A 14 46.26 18.45 10.75
N SER A 15 45.15 17.85 10.32
CA SER A 15 44.43 16.90 11.18
C SER A 15 44.19 15.62 10.38
N ALA A 16 44.30 14.49 11.07
CA ALA A 16 44.43 13.14 10.52
C ALA A 16 43.47 12.85 9.35
N ALA A 17 44.02 12.32 8.26
CA ALA A 17 43.25 11.60 7.25
C ALA A 17 42.67 10.34 7.92
N ALA A 18 41.52 10.48 8.58
CA ALA A 18 40.63 9.38 8.77
C ALA A 18 40.27 8.89 7.38
N ALA A 19 40.71 7.67 7.04
CA ALA A 19 40.25 6.98 5.86
C ALA A 19 38.72 7.08 5.85
N GLN A 20 38.16 7.87 4.93
CA GLN A 20 36.75 7.83 4.62
C GLN A 20 36.52 6.42 4.08
N ALA A 21 36.12 5.51 4.98
CA ALA A 21 35.53 4.26 4.59
C ALA A 21 34.40 4.62 3.64
N LYS A 22 34.57 4.27 2.37
CA LYS A 22 33.51 4.28 1.38
C LYS A 22 32.40 3.42 1.98
N VAL A 23 31.40 4.05 2.59
CA VAL A 23 30.19 3.36 3.06
C VAL A 23 29.55 2.85 1.79
N GLU A 24 29.80 1.58 1.46
CA GLU A 24 29.04 0.89 0.45
C GLU A 24 27.58 0.99 0.91
N ASN A 25 26.79 1.79 0.20
CA ASN A 25 25.35 1.85 0.38
C ASN A 25 24.81 0.48 -0.01
N VAL A 26 24.79 -0.46 0.95
CA VAL A 26 24.10 -1.73 0.81
C VAL A 26 22.63 -1.36 0.67
N SER A 27 22.12 -1.41 -0.57
CA SER A 27 20.71 -1.18 -0.84
C SER A 27 19.91 -2.30 -0.18
N VAL A 28 19.21 -2.00 0.90
CA VAL A 28 18.27 -2.94 1.51
C VAL A 28 17.12 -3.15 0.52
N PRO A 29 16.81 -4.39 0.11
CA PRO A 29 15.69 -4.66 -0.80
C PRO A 29 14.39 -4.05 -0.28
N GLY A 30 13.56 -3.53 -1.18
CA GLY A 30 12.26 -2.99 -0.79
C GLY A 30 12.27 -1.61 -0.13
N LEU A 31 13.44 -1.00 0.04
CA LEU A 31 13.59 0.39 0.48
C LEU A 31 13.98 1.30 -0.68
N ARG A 32 13.33 2.46 -0.78
CA ARG A 32 13.72 3.52 -1.71
C ARG A 32 13.68 4.89 -1.04
N PRO A 33 14.55 5.83 -1.43
CA PRO A 33 14.37 7.23 -1.09
C PRO A 33 13.07 7.77 -1.69
N SER A 34 12.30 8.49 -0.88
CA SER A 34 11.13 9.27 -1.28
C SER A 34 11.54 10.26 -2.39
N PRO A 35 10.80 10.34 -3.51
CA PRO A 35 11.06 11.32 -4.56
C PRO A 35 10.93 12.78 -4.10
N LEU A 36 10.18 13.02 -3.00
CA LEU A 36 9.89 14.38 -2.53
C LEU A 36 10.96 14.97 -1.61
N ASP A 37 11.57 14.14 -0.77
CA ASP A 37 12.43 14.60 0.32
C ASP A 37 13.56 13.64 0.70
N GLY A 38 13.70 12.52 -0.02
CA GLY A 38 14.78 11.54 0.18
C GLY A 38 14.65 10.66 1.42
N ARG A 39 13.57 10.79 2.21
CA ARG A 39 13.32 9.90 3.37
C ARG A 39 13.13 8.46 2.89
N VAL A 40 13.55 7.49 3.70
CA VAL A 40 13.42 6.08 3.32
C VAL A 40 11.96 5.65 3.36
N THR A 41 11.47 5.08 2.27
CA THR A 41 10.11 4.57 2.10
C THR A 41 10.13 3.10 1.74
N THR A 42 9.02 2.42 2.00
CA THR A 42 8.80 1.04 1.59
C THR A 42 7.42 0.87 0.97
N SER A 43 7.26 -0.12 0.09
CA SER A 43 5.97 -0.35 -0.57
C SER A 43 4.92 -0.88 0.41
N THR A 44 3.67 -0.48 0.20
CA THR A 44 2.48 -1.05 0.83
C THR A 44 2.05 -2.40 0.24
N GLY A 45 2.74 -2.88 -0.80
CA GLY A 45 2.32 -4.03 -1.62
C GLY A 45 1.18 -3.69 -2.60
N THR A 46 0.74 -2.43 -2.62
CA THR A 46 -0.28 -1.92 -3.54
C THR A 46 0.23 -0.65 -4.21
N ALA A 47 0.65 -0.75 -5.48
CA ALA A 47 1.30 0.36 -6.18
C ALA A 47 0.43 1.64 -6.29
N SER A 48 -0.89 1.47 -6.42
CA SER A 48 -1.84 2.58 -6.45
C SER A 48 -1.95 3.30 -5.09
N LEU A 49 -1.90 2.55 -3.97
CA LEU A 49 -1.82 3.12 -2.63
C LEU A 49 -0.48 3.81 -2.40
N ASP A 50 0.64 3.23 -2.84
CA ASP A 50 1.96 3.85 -2.73
C ASP A 50 1.97 5.24 -3.37
N SER A 51 1.38 5.37 -4.56
CA SER A 51 1.28 6.63 -5.31
C SER A 51 0.44 7.68 -4.58
N LEU A 52 -0.57 7.25 -3.81
CA LEU A 52 -1.47 8.13 -3.03
C LEU A 52 -0.80 8.72 -1.77
N LEU A 53 0.30 8.13 -1.27
CA LEU A 53 0.92 8.52 0.01
C LEU A 53 1.72 9.83 -0.09
N ALA A 54 1.01 10.94 -0.24
CA ALA A 54 1.51 12.32 -0.23
C ALA A 54 2.72 12.54 -1.15
N GLY A 55 2.79 11.83 -2.29
CA GLY A 55 3.89 11.87 -3.26
C GLY A 55 5.18 11.17 -2.83
N HIS A 56 5.26 10.61 -1.61
CA HIS A 56 6.38 9.78 -1.18
C HIS A 56 6.51 8.49 -1.99
N SER A 57 5.46 8.11 -2.74
CA SER A 57 5.44 6.91 -3.57
C SER A 57 5.78 5.68 -2.71
N GLY A 58 5.02 5.46 -1.64
CA GLY A 58 5.28 4.41 -0.65
C GLY A 58 5.17 4.94 0.77
N LEU A 59 5.14 4.03 1.73
CA LEU A 59 5.00 4.33 3.14
C LEU A 59 6.35 4.73 3.73
N PRO A 60 6.53 5.97 4.23
CA PRO A 60 7.76 6.37 4.87
C PRO A 60 8.03 5.57 6.15
N LEU A 61 9.29 5.19 6.35
CA LEU A 61 9.68 4.51 7.59
C LEU A 61 9.46 5.44 8.81
N GLY A 62 9.13 4.82 9.94
CA GLY A 62 8.77 5.52 11.17
C GLY A 62 7.34 6.06 11.21
N THR A 63 6.46 5.59 10.31
CA THR A 63 5.07 6.04 10.25
C THR A 63 4.05 4.90 10.31
N SER A 64 2.82 5.23 10.71
CA SER A 64 1.66 4.34 10.67
C SER A 64 0.54 4.82 9.76
N LEU A 65 -0.20 3.86 9.20
CA LEU A 65 -1.41 4.09 8.41
C LEU A 65 -2.59 3.34 9.03
N LEU A 66 -3.66 4.06 9.36
CA LEU A 66 -4.95 3.50 9.75
C LEU A 66 -5.85 3.41 8.51
N VAL A 67 -6.38 2.23 8.24
CA VAL A 67 -7.32 1.97 7.15
C VAL A 67 -8.65 1.54 7.75
N GLU A 68 -9.63 2.40 7.66
CA GLU A 68 -10.95 2.23 8.21
C GLU A 68 -11.90 1.74 7.12
N GLU A 69 -12.78 0.79 7.40
CA GLU A 69 -13.70 0.23 6.39
C GLU A 69 -15.15 0.22 6.88
N HIS A 70 -16.06 0.71 6.03
CA HIS A 70 -17.49 0.61 6.23
C HIS A 70 -18.06 -0.74 5.79
N GLY A 71 -19.12 -1.20 6.46
CA GLY A 71 -19.86 -2.40 6.06
C GLY A 71 -19.25 -3.69 6.63
N THR A 72 -19.45 -4.79 5.92
CA THR A 72 -19.07 -6.15 6.34
C THR A 72 -18.09 -6.82 5.37
N THR A 73 -17.58 -6.07 4.40
CA THR A 73 -16.52 -6.53 3.48
C THR A 73 -15.15 -6.47 4.17
N ASP A 74 -14.13 -7.03 3.54
CA ASP A 74 -12.75 -7.09 4.07
C ASP A 74 -11.74 -6.57 3.03
N PHE A 75 -12.03 -5.44 2.37
CA PHE A 75 -11.09 -4.83 1.42
C PHE A 75 -9.82 -4.32 2.11
N ALA A 76 -9.96 -3.75 3.30
CA ALA A 76 -8.86 -3.33 4.16
C ALA A 76 -7.97 -4.53 4.54
N GLY A 77 -8.58 -5.67 4.86
CA GLY A 77 -7.84 -6.91 5.12
C GLY A 77 -7.04 -7.39 3.91
N ILE A 78 -7.50 -7.14 2.68
CA ILE A 78 -6.75 -7.48 1.45
C ILE A 78 -5.53 -6.57 1.28
N LEU A 79 -5.68 -5.25 1.46
CA LEU A 79 -4.54 -4.31 1.49
C LEU A 79 -3.48 -4.75 2.50
N LEU A 80 -3.94 -5.19 3.66
CA LEU A 80 -3.07 -5.61 4.74
C LEU A 80 -2.32 -6.92 4.44
N ARG A 81 -2.98 -7.86 3.73
CA ARG A 81 -2.33 -9.06 3.20
C ARG A 81 -1.29 -8.74 2.13
N TYR A 82 -1.54 -7.77 1.24
CA TYR A 82 -0.52 -7.30 0.29
C TYR A 82 0.69 -6.69 1.01
N TYR A 83 0.46 -5.87 2.02
CA TYR A 83 1.52 -5.27 2.82
C TYR A 83 2.39 -6.31 3.55
N ALA A 84 1.75 -7.36 4.10
CA ALA A 84 2.47 -8.47 4.72
C ALA A 84 3.24 -9.30 3.68
N ALA A 85 2.62 -9.64 2.56
CA ALA A 85 3.24 -10.40 1.48
C ALA A 85 4.45 -9.67 0.88
N GLU A 86 4.32 -8.37 0.59
CA GLU A 86 5.43 -7.53 0.12
C GLU A 86 6.59 -7.53 1.13
N GLY A 87 6.30 -7.44 2.42
CA GLY A 87 7.31 -7.57 3.46
C GLY A 87 8.06 -8.89 3.40
N LEU A 88 7.34 -10.01 3.27
CA LEU A 88 7.96 -11.33 3.20
C LEU A 88 8.81 -11.51 1.93
N VAL A 89 8.35 -11.00 0.79
CA VAL A 89 9.10 -11.08 -0.48
C VAL A 89 10.38 -10.23 -0.41
N GLN A 90 10.31 -9.06 0.21
CA GLN A 90 11.45 -8.15 0.36
C GLN A 90 12.46 -8.56 1.45
N GLY A 91 12.17 -9.59 2.26
CA GLY A 91 13.06 -9.99 3.36
C GLY A 91 12.84 -9.25 4.67
N HIS A 92 11.68 -8.60 4.84
CA HIS A 92 11.33 -7.85 6.04
C HIS A 92 10.78 -8.78 7.14
N GLN A 93 10.75 -8.25 8.35
CA GLN A 93 10.22 -8.88 9.56
C GLN A 93 8.78 -8.42 9.78
N VAL A 94 7.81 -9.30 9.58
CA VAL A 94 6.38 -8.98 9.71
C VAL A 94 5.87 -9.42 11.07
N HIS A 95 5.28 -8.52 11.85
CA HIS A 95 4.68 -8.81 13.15
C HIS A 95 3.16 -8.63 13.06
N VAL A 96 2.42 -9.73 13.20
CA VAL A 96 0.95 -9.74 13.09
C VAL A 96 0.33 -9.80 14.48
N LEU A 97 -0.48 -8.81 14.83
CA LEU A 97 -1.24 -8.76 16.08
C LEU A 97 -2.68 -9.20 15.84
N GLY A 98 -3.21 -10.05 16.73
CA GLY A 98 -4.61 -10.48 16.74
C GLY A 98 -4.94 -11.69 15.89
N MET A 99 -4.00 -12.17 15.07
CA MET A 99 -4.18 -13.33 14.20
C MET A 99 -3.32 -14.51 14.59
N HIS A 100 -3.73 -15.70 14.14
CA HIS A 100 -2.99 -16.95 14.31
C HIS A 100 -2.21 -17.32 13.04
N GLU A 101 -1.33 -18.30 13.17
CA GLU A 101 -0.40 -18.73 12.11
C GLU A 101 -1.09 -19.12 10.79
N GLY A 102 -2.33 -19.62 10.85
CA GLY A 102 -3.13 -19.96 9.66
C GLY A 102 -3.29 -18.79 8.68
N TRP A 103 -3.31 -17.55 9.17
CA TRP A 103 -3.42 -16.35 8.34
C TRP A 103 -2.27 -16.20 7.33
N LYS A 104 -1.08 -16.75 7.64
CA LYS A 104 0.06 -16.79 6.69
C LYS A 104 -0.31 -17.49 5.38
N THR A 105 -1.15 -18.51 5.45
CA THR A 105 -1.56 -19.31 4.28
C THR A 105 -2.56 -18.58 3.38
N GLU A 106 -3.12 -17.46 3.84
CA GLU A 106 -4.02 -16.60 3.08
C GLU A 106 -3.27 -15.52 2.28
N LEU A 107 -1.96 -15.37 2.47
CA LEU A 107 -1.19 -14.33 1.80
C LEU A 107 -1.14 -14.59 0.28
N PRO A 108 -1.40 -13.56 -0.55
CA PRO A 108 -1.49 -13.72 -1.99
C PRO A 108 -0.13 -14.02 -2.63
N GLY A 109 -0.16 -14.77 -3.74
CA GLY A 109 1.04 -15.12 -4.49
C GLY A 109 1.49 -14.00 -5.43
N ILE A 110 2.77 -13.99 -5.79
CA ILE A 110 3.29 -13.04 -6.79
C ILE A 110 2.66 -13.37 -8.15
N LEU A 111 2.22 -12.33 -8.87
CA LEU A 111 1.80 -12.44 -10.25
C LEU A 111 3.06 -12.63 -11.12
N THR A 112 3.34 -13.87 -11.49
CA THR A 112 4.38 -14.20 -12.48
C THR A 112 3.82 -14.09 -13.89
N ASP A 113 4.38 -13.19 -14.70
CA ASP A 113 4.11 -13.11 -16.13
C ASP A 113 4.64 -14.38 -16.83
N SER A 114 3.85 -15.44 -16.80
CA SER A 114 4.12 -16.71 -17.48
C SER A 114 3.90 -16.63 -19.00
N LYS A 115 4.35 -15.55 -19.65
CA LYS A 115 4.35 -15.38 -21.12
C LYS A 115 5.54 -14.59 -21.65
N SER A 116 6.76 -15.00 -21.32
CA SER A 116 7.97 -14.57 -22.06
C SER A 116 8.78 -15.74 -22.63
N SER A 117 8.15 -16.91 -22.82
CA SER A 117 8.75 -18.06 -23.54
C SER A 117 8.15 -18.32 -24.92
N SER A 118 7.35 -17.41 -25.49
CA SER A 118 7.09 -17.44 -26.93
C SER A 118 8.23 -16.72 -27.65
N LYS A 119 9.13 -17.50 -28.26
CA LYS A 119 9.94 -17.07 -29.41
C LYS A 119 9.02 -16.31 -30.36
N SER A 120 9.08 -14.98 -30.36
CA SER A 120 8.56 -14.18 -31.45
C SER A 120 9.53 -14.34 -32.61
N GLU A 121 9.21 -15.26 -33.52
CA GLU A 121 9.75 -15.19 -34.87
C GLU A 121 9.45 -13.81 -35.43
N ALA A 122 10.52 -13.11 -35.78
CA ALA A 122 10.48 -11.81 -36.39
C ALA A 122 9.83 -11.92 -37.78
N ALA A 123 8.61 -11.44 -37.92
CA ALA A 123 8.05 -11.04 -39.21
C ALA A 123 8.25 -9.53 -39.36
N GLY A 124 9.07 -9.17 -40.35
CA GLY A 124 9.45 -7.80 -40.66
C GLY A 124 8.26 -6.90 -40.98
N GLY A 125 8.34 -5.67 -40.49
CA GLY A 125 7.41 -4.59 -40.77
C GLY A 125 8.04 -3.27 -40.39
N ASP A 126 8.71 -2.65 -41.35
CA ASP A 126 9.29 -1.32 -41.28
C ASP A 126 8.23 -0.29 -40.84
N LYS A 127 8.29 0.19 -39.59
CA LYS A 127 7.43 1.24 -39.06
C LYS A 127 8.20 2.21 -38.17
N MET A 128 8.58 3.33 -38.81
CA MET A 128 8.64 4.71 -38.31
C MET A 128 9.53 5.02 -37.09
N LYS A 129 10.76 5.46 -37.39
CA LYS A 129 11.77 6.06 -36.48
C LYS A 129 11.42 7.45 -35.92
N ILE A 130 10.20 7.95 -36.09
CA ILE A 130 9.82 9.32 -35.68
C ILE A 130 9.10 9.36 -34.32
N ALA A 131 8.52 8.25 -33.85
CA ALA A 131 7.79 8.22 -32.59
C ALA A 131 8.68 8.36 -31.33
N TRP A 132 10.00 8.19 -31.45
CA TRP A 132 10.92 8.22 -30.31
C TRP A 132 11.30 9.63 -29.84
N ARG A 133 11.12 10.66 -30.68
CA ARG A 133 11.62 12.01 -30.37
C ARG A 133 10.63 12.91 -29.63
N TYR A 134 9.37 12.52 -29.51
CA TYR A 134 8.36 13.30 -28.77
C TYR A 134 8.00 12.73 -27.40
N GLU A 135 8.48 11.54 -27.03
CA GLU A 135 8.28 10.97 -25.69
C GLU A 135 9.09 11.71 -24.61
N SER A 136 10.14 12.45 -25.00
CA SER A 136 10.96 13.29 -24.12
C SER A 136 10.34 14.65 -23.77
N LEU A 137 9.21 15.02 -24.38
CA LEU A 137 8.50 16.27 -24.06
C LEU A 137 7.17 15.90 -23.42
N GLY A 138 7.11 16.05 -22.10
CA GLY A 138 5.97 15.69 -21.27
C GLY A 138 4.65 16.21 -21.80
N SER A 139 3.75 15.28 -22.13
CA SER A 139 2.34 15.56 -22.33
C SER A 139 1.70 15.76 -20.96
N VAL A 140 1.60 17.01 -20.54
CA VAL A 140 0.73 17.46 -19.45
C VAL A 140 -0.71 17.14 -19.85
N GLY A 141 -1.40 16.28 -19.11
CA GLY A 141 -2.88 16.24 -19.13
C GLY A 141 -3.63 14.94 -19.40
N THR A 142 -3.02 13.74 -19.36
CA THR A 142 -3.81 12.48 -19.40
C THR A 142 -3.23 11.40 -18.47
N PRO A 143 -3.99 10.83 -17.52
CA PRO A 143 -3.52 9.71 -16.71
C PRO A 143 -3.68 8.42 -17.51
N ARG A 144 -2.57 7.75 -17.85
CA ARG A 144 -2.59 6.48 -18.57
C ARG A 144 -2.02 5.37 -17.70
N ASP A 145 -2.89 4.41 -17.39
CA ASP A 145 -2.60 3.05 -16.95
C ASP A 145 -1.53 2.42 -17.86
N THR A 146 -0.29 2.39 -17.37
CA THR A 146 0.74 1.44 -17.80
C THR A 146 1.69 1.22 -16.62
N PRO A 147 2.13 -0.02 -16.35
CA PRO A 147 3.13 -0.27 -15.32
C PRO A 147 4.42 0.45 -15.71
N GLN A 148 4.74 1.49 -14.96
CA GLN A 148 5.91 2.34 -15.18
C GLN A 148 7.17 1.51 -15.01
N ARG A 149 7.68 0.97 -16.12
CA ARG A 149 9.04 0.51 -16.25
C ARG A 149 9.94 1.74 -16.17
N SER A 150 10.52 1.97 -15.00
CA SER A 150 11.57 2.97 -14.80
C SER A 150 12.83 2.52 -15.55
N THR A 151 12.91 2.74 -16.86
CA THR A 151 14.18 2.80 -17.58
C THR A 151 14.77 4.20 -17.41
N GLY A 152 15.21 4.48 -16.18
CA GLY A 152 16.13 5.57 -15.87
C GLY A 152 17.47 4.95 -15.49
N THR A 153 18.44 5.06 -16.37
CA THR A 153 19.83 4.63 -16.19
C THR A 153 20.45 5.27 -14.94
N SER A 154 20.60 4.49 -13.88
CA SER A 154 21.67 4.66 -12.88
C SER A 154 22.06 3.28 -12.35
N ALA A 155 23.33 2.94 -12.52
CA ALA A 155 23.93 1.65 -12.22
C ALA A 155 23.79 1.26 -10.73
N GLY A 156 23.24 0.06 -10.52
CA GLY A 156 23.05 -0.61 -9.24
C GLY A 156 21.85 -1.55 -9.40
N SER A 157 22.01 -2.84 -9.09
CA SER A 157 20.97 -3.87 -9.26
C SER A 157 19.79 -3.64 -8.30
N SER A 158 18.99 -2.60 -8.54
CA SER A 158 17.82 -2.27 -7.74
C SER A 158 16.73 -3.31 -8.00
N GLY A 159 16.45 -4.14 -6.99
CA GLY A 159 15.32 -5.07 -7.01
C GLY A 159 13.98 -4.37 -7.19
N ILE A 160 12.94 -5.17 -7.47
CA ILE A 160 11.56 -4.69 -7.63
C ILE A 160 11.09 -4.02 -6.32
N PHE A 161 10.57 -2.79 -6.41
CA PHE A 161 10.12 -2.02 -5.24
C PHE A 161 8.73 -2.44 -4.73
N CYS A 162 7.82 -2.77 -5.64
CA CYS A 162 6.46 -3.23 -5.35
C CYS A 162 6.13 -4.36 -6.31
N HIS A 163 5.81 -5.53 -5.78
CA HIS A 163 5.38 -6.66 -6.60
C HIS A 163 3.88 -6.53 -6.93
N SER A 164 3.46 -7.18 -8.00
CA SER A 164 2.03 -7.39 -8.27
C SER A 164 1.62 -8.73 -7.68
N PHE A 165 0.47 -8.76 -7.01
CA PHE A 165 -0.02 -9.96 -6.32
C PHE A 165 -1.33 -10.44 -6.94
N ASP A 166 -1.47 -11.76 -7.03
CA ASP A 166 -2.63 -12.47 -7.56
C ASP A 166 -3.38 -13.17 -6.42
N LEU A 167 -4.65 -12.79 -6.22
CA LEU A 167 -5.49 -13.34 -5.14
C LEU A 167 -5.92 -14.79 -5.40
N THR A 168 -5.83 -15.26 -6.66
CA THR A 168 -6.11 -16.66 -7.01
C THR A 168 -4.98 -17.59 -6.56
N LYS A 169 -3.80 -17.03 -6.30
CA LYS A 169 -2.61 -17.76 -5.88
C LYS A 169 -2.34 -17.55 -4.40
N ARG A 170 -1.46 -18.37 -3.84
CA ARG A 170 -0.90 -18.21 -2.50
C ARG A 170 0.60 -17.99 -2.58
N LEU A 171 1.14 -17.27 -1.61
CA LEU A 171 2.56 -16.98 -1.51
C LEU A 171 3.35 -18.29 -1.39
N SER A 172 4.23 -18.54 -2.36
CA SER A 172 5.05 -19.75 -2.37
C SER A 172 6.18 -19.63 -1.34
N PRO A 173 6.54 -20.70 -0.61
CA PRO A 173 7.67 -20.67 0.32
C PRO A 173 8.99 -20.22 -0.30
N GLN A 174 9.19 -20.45 -1.60
CA GLN A 174 10.39 -20.04 -2.34
C GLN A 174 10.49 -18.53 -2.56
N ASP A 175 9.37 -17.82 -2.50
CA ASP A 175 9.31 -16.37 -2.67
C ASP A 175 9.44 -15.63 -1.31
N VAL A 176 9.46 -16.37 -0.20
CA VAL A 176 9.54 -15.83 1.16
C VAL A 176 11.00 -15.68 1.57
N ASN A 177 11.47 -14.43 1.60
CA ASN A 177 12.81 -14.07 2.07
C ASN A 177 12.79 -13.56 3.53
N GLY A 178 11.63 -13.17 4.03
CA GLY A 178 11.43 -12.57 5.35
C GLY A 178 10.95 -13.55 6.41
N GLN A 179 10.62 -13.02 7.59
CA GLN A 179 10.01 -13.79 8.68
C GLN A 179 8.69 -13.15 9.09
N ILE A 180 7.79 -13.98 9.62
CA ILE A 180 6.50 -13.55 10.16
C ILE A 180 6.30 -14.11 11.55
N SER A 181 5.92 -13.26 12.51
CA SER A 181 5.54 -13.66 13.86
C SER A 181 4.09 -13.28 14.15
N PHE A 182 3.43 -14.13 14.93
CA PHE A 182 2.03 -13.99 15.30
C PHE A 182 1.89 -13.75 16.80
N HIS A 183 1.06 -12.77 17.14
CA HIS A 183 0.79 -12.33 18.50
C HIS A 183 -0.72 -12.37 18.72
N PRO A 184 -1.28 -13.53 19.07
CA PRO A 184 -2.72 -13.66 19.28
C PRO A 184 -3.16 -12.84 20.50
N SER A 185 -4.28 -12.12 20.38
CA SER A 185 -4.86 -11.34 21.48
C SER A 185 -5.88 -12.12 22.31
N MET A 186 -6.28 -13.30 21.84
CA MET A 186 -7.12 -14.24 22.55
C MET A 186 -6.42 -15.59 22.67
N ALA A 187 -6.71 -16.31 23.75
CA ALA A 187 -6.30 -17.69 23.88
C ALA A 187 -7.09 -18.55 22.87
N MET A 188 -6.40 -19.51 22.24
CA MET A 188 -7.08 -20.51 21.43
C MET A 188 -8.04 -21.33 22.31
N PRO A 189 -9.24 -21.68 21.82
CA PRO A 189 -10.12 -22.61 22.53
C PRO A 189 -9.37 -23.90 22.88
N GLY A 190 -9.30 -24.23 24.17
CA GLY A 190 -8.59 -25.42 24.69
C GLY A 190 -7.10 -25.21 25.01
N ALA A 191 -6.53 -24.04 24.78
CA ALA A 191 -5.17 -23.72 25.25
C ALA A 191 -5.14 -23.54 26.77
N ARG A 192 -4.09 -24.04 27.42
CA ARG A 192 -3.87 -23.79 28.86
C ARG A 192 -3.58 -22.31 29.06
N PRO A 193 -4.23 -21.64 30.04
CA PRO A 193 -3.93 -20.25 30.32
C PRO A 193 -2.45 -20.10 30.70
N THR A 194 -1.73 -19.26 29.96
CA THR A 194 -0.37 -18.87 30.33
C THR A 194 -0.45 -17.95 31.55
N LYS A 195 0.51 -18.08 32.47
CA LYS A 195 0.59 -17.26 33.71
C LYS A 195 1.02 -15.81 33.44
N GLU A 196 1.02 -15.35 32.20
CA GLU A 196 1.45 -14.00 31.85
C GLU A 196 0.32 -13.01 32.17
N SER A 197 0.42 -12.39 33.34
CA SER A 197 -0.47 -11.33 33.81
C SER A 197 -0.13 -10.02 33.08
N GLY A 198 -0.65 -9.83 31.87
CA GLY A 198 -0.46 -8.58 31.12
C GLY A 198 -1.49 -8.41 30.02
N SER A 199 -1.81 -7.15 29.69
CA SER A 199 -2.63 -6.83 28.52
C SER A 199 -1.92 -7.34 27.24
N PRO A 200 -2.61 -8.08 26.34
CA PRO A 200 -2.02 -8.54 25.09
C PRO A 200 -1.34 -7.43 24.27
N PHE A 201 -1.87 -6.21 24.30
CA PHE A 201 -1.25 -5.06 23.65
C PHE A 201 0.09 -4.67 24.27
N GLN A 202 0.17 -4.66 25.61
CA GLN A 202 1.41 -4.34 26.31
C GLN A 202 2.49 -5.41 26.07
N LEU A 203 2.10 -6.68 26.10
CA LEU A 203 2.99 -7.80 25.81
C LEU A 203 3.52 -7.72 24.37
N PHE A 204 2.66 -7.40 23.40
CA PHE A 204 3.05 -7.19 22.02
C PHE A 204 4.05 -6.03 21.86
N LEU A 205 3.77 -4.87 22.44
CA LEU A 205 4.68 -3.71 22.37
C LEU A 205 6.04 -4.01 23.00
N LYS A 206 6.06 -4.74 24.12
CA LYS A 206 7.30 -5.17 24.79
C LYS A 206 8.11 -6.09 23.88
N ASP A 207 7.51 -7.13 23.32
CA ASP A 207 8.20 -8.07 22.42
C ASP A 207 8.70 -7.38 21.15
N LEU A 208 7.86 -6.53 20.54
CA LEU A 208 8.23 -5.72 19.37
C LEU A 208 9.44 -4.83 19.69
N GLY A 209 9.43 -4.14 20.83
CA GLY A 209 10.54 -3.32 21.30
C GLY A 209 11.83 -4.14 21.49
N THR A 210 11.74 -5.32 22.10
CA THR A 210 12.88 -6.23 22.27
C THR A 210 13.44 -6.68 20.91
N ARG A 211 12.60 -7.06 19.95
CA ARG A 211 13.03 -7.45 18.60
C ARG A 211 13.64 -6.30 17.81
N LEU A 212 13.14 -5.08 17.98
CA LEU A 212 13.69 -3.89 17.30
C LEU A 212 15.09 -3.53 17.80
N LEU A 213 15.34 -3.72 19.10
CA LEU A 213 16.63 -3.49 19.74
C LEU A 213 17.66 -4.58 19.39
N SER A 214 17.23 -5.85 19.30
CA SER A 214 18.13 -6.98 19.01
C SER A 214 18.42 -7.19 17.52
N SER A 215 17.61 -6.62 16.64
CA SER A 215 17.74 -6.79 15.18
C SER A 215 18.79 -5.86 14.57
N SER A 216 19.40 -6.33 13.48
CA SER A 216 20.34 -5.54 12.66
C SER A 216 19.75 -4.18 12.26
N PRO A 217 20.56 -3.10 12.19
CA PRO A 217 20.11 -1.82 11.65
C PRO A 217 19.56 -1.88 10.22
N THR A 218 19.92 -2.91 9.44
CA THR A 218 19.46 -3.13 8.06
C THR A 218 18.11 -3.85 7.98
N TRP A 219 17.60 -4.40 9.09
CA TRP A 219 16.32 -5.12 9.10
C TRP A 219 15.15 -4.14 9.19
N VAL A 220 14.19 -4.34 8.31
CA VAL A 220 12.93 -3.59 8.29
C VAL A 220 11.85 -4.44 8.94
N HIS A 221 11.05 -3.79 9.79
CA HIS A 221 9.96 -4.38 10.54
C HIS A 221 8.64 -3.74 10.10
N ARG A 222 7.65 -4.60 9.85
CA ARG A 222 6.29 -4.21 9.45
C ARG A 222 5.31 -4.73 10.50
N VAL A 223 4.61 -3.82 11.16
CA VAL A 223 3.52 -4.16 12.08
C VAL A 223 2.22 -4.22 11.30
N VAL A 224 1.49 -5.31 11.49
CA VAL A 224 0.25 -5.64 10.82
C VAL A 224 -0.83 -5.89 11.86
N VAL A 225 -1.88 -5.09 11.86
CA VAL A 225 -2.99 -5.22 12.82
C VAL A 225 -4.31 -5.34 12.06
N PRO A 226 -4.76 -6.57 11.75
CA PRO A 226 -6.01 -6.79 11.04
C PRO A 226 -7.21 -6.61 11.98
N ASN A 227 -8.24 -5.90 11.53
CA ASN A 227 -9.52 -5.71 12.21
C ASN A 227 -9.38 -5.41 13.71
N LEU A 228 -8.63 -4.36 14.03
CA LEU A 228 -8.37 -3.93 15.40
C LEU A 228 -9.69 -3.81 16.18
N LEU A 229 -9.71 -4.38 17.38
CA LEU A 229 -10.88 -4.48 18.27
C LEU A 229 -12.05 -5.35 17.75
N SER A 230 -11.90 -6.09 16.65
CA SER A 230 -12.93 -7.06 16.24
C SER A 230 -13.21 -8.08 17.36
N PRO A 231 -14.49 -8.32 17.72
CA PRO A 231 -14.87 -9.30 18.74
C PRO A 231 -14.41 -10.72 18.45
N THR A 232 -14.10 -11.04 17.19
CA THR A 232 -13.58 -12.36 16.78
C THR A 232 -12.12 -12.58 17.14
N MET A 233 -11.37 -11.50 17.40
CA MET A 233 -9.91 -11.52 17.61
C MET A 233 -9.51 -10.90 18.95
N TYR A 234 -10.28 -9.95 19.47
CA TYR A 234 -9.93 -9.16 20.66
C TYR A 234 -10.99 -9.29 21.75
N PRO A 235 -10.61 -9.58 23.00
CA PRO A 235 -11.56 -9.58 24.11
C PRO A 235 -12.09 -8.17 24.37
N THR A 236 -13.30 -8.09 24.90
CA THR A 236 -13.99 -6.81 25.19
C THR A 236 -13.20 -5.91 26.14
N SER A 237 -12.36 -6.49 27.00
CA SER A 237 -11.46 -5.74 27.89
C SER A 237 -10.48 -4.83 27.14
N LEU A 238 -10.07 -5.20 25.93
CA LEU A 238 -9.17 -4.42 25.07
C LEU A 238 -9.86 -3.28 24.32
N CYS A 239 -11.20 -3.28 24.28
CA CYS A 239 -11.97 -2.20 23.66
C CYS A 239 -12.02 -0.94 24.55
N ARG A 240 -11.55 -1.03 25.79
CA ARG A 240 -11.48 0.10 26.70
C ARG A 240 -10.50 1.15 26.17
N PRO A 241 -10.82 2.45 26.21
CA PRO A 241 -9.94 3.51 25.71
C PRO A 241 -8.53 3.45 26.33
N GLU A 242 -8.42 3.11 27.61
CA GLU A 242 -7.13 3.04 28.30
C GLU A 242 -6.22 1.94 27.72
N GLU A 243 -6.79 0.86 27.18
CA GLU A 243 -6.02 -0.23 26.57
C GLU A 243 -5.59 0.14 25.15
N VAL A 244 -6.57 0.44 24.29
CA VAL A 244 -6.31 0.64 22.86
C VAL A 244 -5.57 1.95 22.57
N LEU A 245 -5.86 3.04 23.29
CA LEU A 245 -5.17 4.31 23.07
C LEU A 245 -3.74 4.27 23.62
N GLN A 246 -3.51 3.60 24.76
CA GLN A 246 -2.13 3.37 25.24
C GLN A 246 -1.35 2.48 24.29
N PHE A 247 -1.99 1.47 23.70
CA PHE A 247 -1.39 0.65 22.66
C PHE A 247 -0.93 1.48 21.45
N LEU A 248 -1.84 2.26 20.85
CA LEU A 248 -1.52 3.08 19.69
C LEU A 248 -0.49 4.15 20.01
N HIS A 249 -0.58 4.76 21.19
CA HIS A 249 0.42 5.70 21.68
C HIS A 249 1.81 5.06 21.84
N GLY A 250 1.87 3.85 22.42
CA GLY A 250 3.11 3.08 22.56
C GLY A 250 3.70 2.65 21.22
N LEU A 251 2.85 2.23 20.27
CA LEU A 251 3.26 1.90 18.91
C LEU A 251 3.82 3.14 18.19
N ARG A 252 3.15 4.29 18.31
CA ARG A 252 3.65 5.57 17.81
C ARG A 252 5.01 5.91 18.41
N ALA A 253 5.20 5.72 19.71
CA ALA A 253 6.49 5.94 20.36
C ALA A 253 7.60 5.05 19.75
N LEU A 254 7.34 3.76 19.52
CA LEU A 254 8.28 2.85 18.85
C LEU A 254 8.58 3.28 17.41
N LEU A 255 7.57 3.73 16.65
CA LEU A 255 7.76 4.25 15.29
C LEU A 255 8.69 5.46 15.27
N ARG A 256 8.57 6.36 16.26
CA ARG A 256 9.45 7.53 16.39
C ARG A 256 10.84 7.20 16.94
N GLN A 257 10.98 6.16 17.76
CA GLN A 257 12.28 5.66 18.25
C GLN A 257 13.08 4.91 17.17
N PHE A 258 12.39 4.19 16.28
CA PHE A 258 12.99 3.40 15.21
C PHE A 258 12.58 3.87 13.79
N PRO A 259 12.81 5.16 13.44
CA PRO A 259 12.25 5.77 12.24
C PRO A 259 12.84 5.26 10.93
N ARG A 260 13.91 4.46 10.98
CA ARG A 260 14.55 3.86 9.79
C ARG A 260 14.32 2.34 9.69
N LYS A 261 13.54 1.77 10.61
CA LYS A 261 13.34 0.31 10.69
C LYS A 261 11.88 -0.09 10.76
N LEU A 262 10.98 0.72 11.29
CA LEU A 262 9.62 0.29 11.62
C LEU A 262 8.55 1.02 10.79
N THR A 263 7.52 0.29 10.35
CA THR A 263 6.28 0.83 9.77
C THR A 263 5.09 0.03 10.25
N ALA A 264 3.89 0.62 10.26
CA ALA A 264 2.69 -0.07 10.69
C ALA A 264 1.49 0.21 9.77
N ILE A 265 0.69 -0.82 9.49
CA ILE A 265 -0.65 -0.65 8.93
C ILE A 265 -1.65 -1.35 9.86
N ILE A 266 -2.70 -0.63 10.21
CA ILE A 266 -3.77 -1.06 11.11
C ILE A 266 -5.09 -0.92 10.36
N THR A 267 -5.98 -1.88 10.52
CA THR A 267 -7.32 -1.82 9.93
C THR A 267 -8.40 -1.77 11.02
N LEU A 268 -9.48 -1.02 10.79
CA LEU A 268 -10.56 -0.82 11.78
C LEU A 268 -11.95 -0.94 11.13
N PRO A 269 -12.84 -1.82 11.62
CA PRO A 269 -14.20 -1.93 11.10
C PRO A 269 -15.10 -0.80 11.64
N LEU A 270 -15.49 0.13 10.76
CA LEU A 270 -16.32 1.30 11.12
C LEU A 270 -17.77 0.95 11.44
N SER A 271 -18.24 -0.23 11.02
CA SER A 271 -19.54 -0.75 11.43
C SER A 271 -19.62 -1.00 12.95
N LEU A 272 -18.48 -1.26 13.60
CA LEU A 272 -18.38 -1.46 15.05
C LEU A 272 -17.82 -0.23 15.76
N TYR A 273 -16.93 0.52 15.10
CA TYR A 273 -16.27 1.71 15.66
C TYR A 273 -16.46 2.92 14.75
N PRO A 274 -17.67 3.51 14.69
CA PRO A 274 -17.94 4.63 13.79
C PRO A 274 -17.02 5.81 14.05
N ARG A 275 -16.60 6.49 12.97
CA ARG A 275 -15.74 7.71 13.04
C ARG A 275 -16.34 8.86 13.85
N ALA A 276 -17.67 8.90 13.96
CA ALA A 276 -18.37 9.87 14.79
C ALA A 276 -18.07 9.72 16.30
N THR A 277 -17.51 8.57 16.71
CA THR A 277 -17.13 8.34 18.12
C THR A 277 -15.80 8.99 18.45
N GLY A 278 -15.68 9.49 19.69
CA GLY A 278 -14.42 10.06 20.17
C GLY A 278 -13.28 9.04 20.17
N LEU A 279 -13.56 7.76 20.42
CA LEU A 279 -12.56 6.70 20.40
C LEU A 279 -11.89 6.59 19.03
N THR A 280 -12.67 6.48 17.95
CA THR A 280 -12.12 6.42 16.59
C THR A 280 -11.35 7.67 16.25
N ARG A 281 -11.86 8.86 16.62
CA ARG A 281 -11.12 10.11 16.40
C ARG A 281 -9.76 10.15 17.11
N TRP A 282 -9.68 9.62 18.32
CA TRP A 282 -8.39 9.50 19.03
C TRP A 282 -7.46 8.49 18.36
N MET A 283 -7.97 7.38 17.83
CA MET A 283 -7.16 6.41 17.07
C MET A 283 -6.58 7.03 15.80
N GLU A 284 -7.38 7.80 15.05
CA GLU A 284 -6.92 8.56 13.88
C GLU A 284 -5.79 9.54 14.24
N LEU A 285 -5.93 10.29 15.34
CA LEU A 285 -4.94 11.28 15.78
C LEU A 285 -3.61 10.65 16.23
N LEU A 286 -3.63 9.41 16.73
CA LEU A 286 -2.43 8.68 17.14
C LEU A 286 -1.71 8.05 15.94
N CYS A 287 -2.42 7.84 14.82
CA CYS A 287 -1.84 7.36 13.57
C CYS A 287 -1.33 8.51 12.70
N ASP A 288 -0.36 8.24 11.83
CA ASP A 288 0.23 9.30 10.99
C ASP A 288 -0.59 9.56 9.70
N GLY A 289 -1.34 8.56 9.25
CA GLY A 289 -2.34 8.69 8.20
C GLY A 289 -3.60 7.90 8.53
N ALA A 290 -4.73 8.35 7.97
CA ALA A 290 -6.04 7.73 8.11
C ALA A 290 -6.77 7.74 6.75
N LEU A 291 -7.18 6.56 6.31
CA LEU A 291 -7.92 6.32 5.08
C LEU A 291 -9.25 5.64 5.40
N GLU A 292 -10.31 6.01 4.70
CA GLU A 292 -11.64 5.42 4.85
C GLU A 292 -12.08 4.76 3.54
N LEU A 293 -12.26 3.44 3.57
CA LEU A 293 -12.86 2.65 2.51
C LEU A 293 -14.37 2.61 2.69
N ILE A 294 -15.09 3.00 1.64
CA ILE A 294 -16.56 2.98 1.58
C ILE A 294 -16.96 2.04 0.44
N PRO A 295 -17.12 0.74 0.71
CA PRO A 295 -17.67 -0.21 -0.26
C PRO A 295 -19.04 0.24 -0.74
N LEU A 296 -19.22 0.30 -2.06
CA LEU A 296 -20.51 0.57 -2.67
C LEU A 296 -21.27 -0.74 -2.78
N GLN A 297 -22.48 -0.78 -2.21
CA GLN A 297 -23.40 -1.90 -2.38
C GLN A 297 -23.98 -1.88 -3.79
N LEU A 298 -23.20 -2.34 -4.76
CA LEU A 298 -23.75 -2.77 -6.03
C LEU A 298 -24.44 -4.09 -5.78
N ASP A 299 -25.64 -4.31 -6.33
CA ASP A 299 -26.56 -5.46 -6.11
C ASP A 299 -25.96 -6.88 -6.34
N LYS A 300 -24.64 -7.00 -6.48
CA LYS A 300 -23.84 -8.21 -6.67
C LYS A 300 -22.68 -8.35 -5.66
N VAL A 301 -22.79 -7.81 -4.43
CA VAL A 301 -21.74 -7.92 -3.39
C VAL A 301 -21.31 -9.36 -3.08
N HIS A 302 -22.17 -10.35 -3.35
CA HIS A 302 -21.87 -11.79 -3.16
C HIS A 302 -21.31 -12.49 -4.40
N ALA A 303 -21.11 -11.80 -5.53
CA ALA A 303 -20.47 -12.40 -6.69
C ALA A 303 -18.94 -12.39 -6.50
N PRO A 304 -18.24 -13.51 -6.74
CA PRO A 304 -16.78 -13.51 -6.76
C PRO A 304 -16.26 -12.46 -7.75
N PRO A 305 -15.08 -11.84 -7.51
CA PRO A 305 -14.57 -10.81 -8.42
C PRO A 305 -14.46 -11.36 -9.84
N PRO A 306 -14.76 -10.58 -10.89
CA PRO A 306 -14.81 -11.08 -12.27
C PRO A 306 -13.58 -11.91 -12.69
N ASP A 307 -13.80 -12.98 -13.48
CA ASP A 307 -12.73 -13.82 -14.04
C ASP A 307 -12.02 -13.11 -15.20
N ALA A 308 -10.77 -13.50 -15.47
CA ALA A 308 -9.94 -13.00 -16.57
C ALA A 308 -10.50 -13.22 -17.99
N LYS A 309 -11.66 -13.90 -18.13
CA LYS A 309 -12.39 -14.12 -19.39
C LYS A 309 -13.66 -13.25 -19.51
N SER A 310 -13.96 -12.41 -18.53
CA SER A 310 -15.05 -11.45 -18.63
C SER A 310 -14.64 -10.30 -19.56
N ASP A 311 -15.56 -9.83 -20.40
CA ASP A 311 -15.32 -8.69 -21.27
C ASP A 311 -14.72 -7.53 -20.47
N SER A 312 -13.71 -6.88 -21.04
CA SER A 312 -12.86 -5.86 -20.38
C SER A 312 -13.60 -4.66 -19.76
N LYS A 313 -14.93 -4.58 -19.93
CA LYS A 313 -15.81 -3.56 -19.34
C LYS A 313 -16.31 -3.90 -17.92
N SER A 314 -16.34 -5.16 -17.49
CA SER A 314 -16.81 -5.51 -16.13
C SER A 314 -15.73 -5.42 -15.06
N ASP A 315 -14.46 -5.59 -15.44
CA ASP A 315 -13.29 -5.58 -14.54
C ASP A 315 -12.94 -4.20 -14.00
N GLU A 316 -13.47 -3.14 -14.62
CA GLU A 316 -13.21 -1.74 -14.25
C GLU A 316 -14.32 -1.09 -13.41
N LYS A 317 -15.31 -1.88 -12.99
CA LYS A 317 -16.42 -1.35 -12.19
C LYS A 317 -15.92 -0.98 -10.80
N THR A 318 -16.01 0.30 -10.46
CA THR A 318 -15.77 0.82 -9.11
C THR A 318 -16.55 0.01 -8.10
N GLN A 319 -15.85 -0.55 -7.10
CA GLN A 319 -16.44 -1.35 -6.02
C GLN A 319 -16.62 -0.55 -4.75
N GLY A 320 -15.92 0.57 -4.61
CA GLY A 320 -16.08 1.47 -3.49
C GLY A 320 -15.38 2.80 -3.70
N LEU A 321 -15.62 3.72 -2.77
CA LEU A 321 -14.92 4.98 -2.66
C LEU A 321 -13.83 4.88 -1.60
N LEU A 322 -12.76 5.64 -1.78
CA LEU A 322 -11.69 5.80 -0.80
C LEU A 322 -11.61 7.29 -0.45
N LYS A 323 -11.76 7.62 0.83
CA LYS A 323 -11.53 8.97 1.34
C LYS A 323 -10.21 9.04 2.06
N VAL A 324 -9.47 10.11 1.82
CA VAL A 324 -8.19 10.38 2.46
C VAL A 324 -8.40 11.44 3.54
N HIS A 325 -8.33 11.06 4.81
CA HIS A 325 -8.50 12.01 5.93
C HIS A 325 -7.19 12.64 6.36
N SER A 326 -6.13 11.85 6.39
CA SER A 326 -4.77 12.32 6.66
C SER A 326 -3.75 11.40 5.99
N LEU A 327 -2.60 11.98 5.62
CA LEU A 327 -1.50 11.25 5.02
C LEU A 327 -0.24 11.40 5.88
N PRO A 328 0.58 10.33 6.00
CA PRO A 328 1.83 10.39 6.76
C PRO A 328 2.72 11.54 6.27
N ILE A 329 3.29 12.29 7.21
CA ILE A 329 4.27 13.38 6.96
C ILE A 329 3.71 14.60 6.21
N HIS A 330 2.45 14.56 5.75
CA HIS A 330 1.82 15.69 5.04
C HIS A 330 1.75 16.97 5.89
N HIS A 331 1.40 16.84 7.18
CA HIS A 331 1.23 17.98 8.08
C HIS A 331 2.56 18.64 8.51
N GLU A 332 3.71 17.96 8.39
CA GLU A 332 5.03 18.52 8.77
C GLU A 332 5.40 19.75 7.90
N LYS A 333 4.75 19.94 6.76
CA LYS A 333 4.98 21.08 5.83
C LYS A 333 3.92 22.18 5.91
N GLY A 334 3.07 22.18 6.93
CA GLY A 334 1.97 23.16 7.05
C GLY A 334 0.81 22.86 6.08
N GLY A 335 0.49 21.57 5.91
CA GLY A 335 -0.44 20.98 4.93
C GLY A 335 -1.92 21.37 5.04
N GLY A 336 -2.20 22.68 5.09
CA GLY A 336 -3.52 23.28 4.89
C GLY A 336 -3.70 23.93 3.51
N GLY A 337 -2.75 23.72 2.59
CA GLY A 337 -2.91 24.09 1.18
C GLY A 337 -3.84 23.11 0.47
N SER A 338 -4.85 23.63 -0.22
CA SER A 338 -5.90 22.94 -0.98
C SER A 338 -5.43 21.94 -2.06
N ASP A 339 -4.13 21.72 -2.23
CA ASP A 339 -3.53 21.00 -3.37
C ASP A 339 -3.10 19.56 -3.03
N GLY A 340 -3.56 19.01 -1.91
CA GLY A 340 -3.31 17.61 -1.52
C GLY A 340 -4.55 16.75 -1.71
N HIS A 341 -4.35 15.51 -2.16
CA HIS A 341 -5.30 14.39 -2.34
C HIS A 341 -6.38 14.17 -1.25
N THR A 342 -6.39 14.95 -0.16
CA THR A 342 -7.41 15.01 0.89
C THR A 342 -8.77 15.55 0.43
N GLY A 343 -8.88 16.10 -0.78
CA GLY A 343 -10.14 16.62 -1.34
C GLY A 343 -10.64 15.91 -2.60
N GLU A 344 -9.85 15.01 -3.19
CA GLU A 344 -10.27 14.27 -4.39
C GLU A 344 -10.99 12.99 -3.97
N ASP A 345 -12.22 12.79 -4.46
CA ASP A 345 -12.91 11.52 -4.29
C ASP A 345 -12.14 10.44 -5.06
N MET A 346 -11.56 9.48 -4.34
CA MET A 346 -10.90 8.33 -4.94
C MET A 346 -11.88 7.16 -4.97
N ALA A 347 -11.65 6.25 -5.91
CA ALA A 347 -12.40 5.02 -6.07
C ALA A 347 -11.43 3.84 -6.03
N PHE A 348 -11.92 2.71 -5.51
CA PHE A 348 -11.19 1.46 -5.56
C PHE A 348 -11.96 0.37 -6.30
N SER A 349 -11.19 -0.51 -6.93
CA SER A 349 -11.67 -1.73 -7.55
C SER A 349 -10.70 -2.86 -7.24
N LEU A 350 -11.23 -4.04 -6.92
CA LEU A 350 -10.48 -5.26 -6.70
C LEU A 350 -10.76 -6.25 -7.81
N SER A 351 -9.70 -6.67 -8.50
CA SER A 351 -9.73 -7.80 -9.44
C SER A 351 -8.81 -8.91 -8.91
N ARG A 352 -9.19 -10.16 -9.18
CA ARG A 352 -8.42 -11.34 -8.75
C ARG A 352 -7.00 -11.34 -9.33
N SER A 353 -6.86 -10.96 -10.61
CA SER A 353 -5.58 -10.99 -11.33
C SER A 353 -4.82 -9.67 -11.32
N LYS A 354 -5.52 -8.52 -11.26
CA LYS A 354 -4.89 -7.19 -11.25
C LYS A 354 -4.67 -6.64 -9.84
N GLY A 355 -5.23 -7.29 -8.83
CA GLY A 355 -5.19 -6.84 -7.44
C GLY A 355 -6.09 -5.63 -7.20
N LEU A 356 -5.78 -4.90 -6.13
CA LEU A 356 -6.52 -3.69 -5.73
C LEU A 356 -5.93 -2.45 -6.43
N ILE A 357 -6.80 -1.70 -7.09
CA ILE A 357 -6.44 -0.47 -7.81
C ILE A 357 -7.25 0.69 -7.22
N ILE A 358 -6.56 1.75 -6.85
CA ILE A 358 -7.11 3.04 -6.43
C ILE A 358 -6.89 4.05 -7.55
N LYS A 359 -7.95 4.74 -7.97
CA LYS A 359 -7.92 5.76 -9.03
C LYS A 359 -8.90 6.90 -8.71
N PRO A 360 -8.73 8.11 -9.26
CA PRO A 360 -9.72 9.18 -9.09
C PRO A 360 -11.12 8.70 -9.49
N PHE A 361 -12.11 9.04 -8.68
CA PHE A 361 -13.50 8.71 -8.97
C PHE A 361 -14.03 9.58 -10.10
N VAL A 362 -14.45 8.94 -11.19
CA VAL A 362 -15.08 9.60 -12.33
C VAL A 362 -16.43 8.96 -12.54
N LEU A 363 -17.49 9.78 -12.56
CA LEU A 363 -18.82 9.32 -12.88
C LEU A 363 -18.84 8.80 -14.33
N PRO A 364 -19.46 7.64 -14.59
CA PRO A 364 -19.67 7.19 -15.96
C PRO A 364 -20.39 8.28 -16.76
N PRO A 365 -20.04 8.51 -18.03
CA PRO A 365 -20.78 9.45 -18.86
C PRO A 365 -22.24 9.05 -18.87
N MET A 366 -23.13 10.01 -18.60
CA MET A 366 -24.56 9.80 -18.78
C MET A 366 -24.80 9.54 -20.26
N LEU A 367 -25.03 8.29 -20.63
CA LEU A 367 -25.69 8.00 -21.90
C LEU A 367 -27.10 8.52 -21.69
N GLU A 368 -27.41 9.66 -22.31
CA GLU A 368 -28.80 9.99 -22.58
C GLU A 368 -29.34 8.78 -23.34
N ASP A 369 -30.32 8.09 -22.74
CA ASP A 369 -31.04 7.04 -23.42
C ASP A 369 -31.70 7.70 -24.63
N GLU A 370 -31.02 7.67 -25.78
CA GLU A 370 -31.69 7.86 -27.06
C GLU A 370 -32.67 6.70 -27.16
N GLU A 371 -33.88 6.94 -26.65
CA GLU A 371 -35.07 6.21 -27.04
C GLU A 371 -35.06 6.20 -28.56
N LYS A 372 -34.64 5.06 -29.13
CA LYS A 372 -34.79 4.78 -30.55
C LYS A 372 -36.28 4.90 -30.83
N GLU A 373 -36.70 6.07 -31.32
CA GLU A 373 -37.97 6.25 -32.00
C GLU A 373 -38.06 5.13 -33.04
N LYS A 374 -38.92 4.16 -32.75
CA LYS A 374 -39.29 3.13 -33.72
C LYS A 374 -40.01 3.85 -34.85
N ASN A 375 -39.31 4.09 -35.95
CA ASN A 375 -39.91 4.44 -37.24
C ASN A 375 -41.04 3.45 -37.56
N PRO A 376 -42.31 3.88 -37.68
CA PRO A 376 -43.42 3.01 -38.03
C PRO A 376 -43.49 2.93 -39.57
N ALA A 377 -42.61 2.15 -40.18
CA ALA A 377 -42.66 1.90 -41.61
C ALA A 377 -42.37 0.42 -41.93
N SER A 378 -43.33 -0.45 -41.61
CA SER A 378 -43.53 -1.71 -42.36
C SER A 378 -44.98 -2.18 -42.21
N THR A 379 -45.89 -1.44 -42.83
CA THR A 379 -47.28 -1.87 -43.03
C THR A 379 -47.31 -2.95 -44.11
N THR A 380 -47.53 -4.19 -43.67
CA THR A 380 -48.46 -5.20 -44.20
C THR A 380 -48.52 -5.39 -45.74
N LYS A 381 -47.96 -6.52 -46.23
CA LYS A 381 -48.46 -7.18 -47.45
C LYS A 381 -49.32 -8.37 -47.03
N THR A 382 -50.64 -8.21 -47.12
CA THR A 382 -51.62 -9.29 -46.98
C THR A 382 -51.68 -10.05 -48.31
N SER A 383 -51.40 -11.35 -48.27
CA SER A 383 -51.64 -12.31 -49.34
C SER A 383 -53.15 -12.62 -49.45
N ILE A 384 -53.69 -12.49 -50.66
CA ILE A 384 -55.00 -13.00 -51.06
C ILE A 384 -54.77 -14.35 -51.75
N GLU A 385 -55.40 -15.41 -51.25
CA GLU A 385 -55.62 -16.67 -51.97
C GLU A 385 -57.13 -16.84 -52.23
N PHE A 386 -57.43 -17.29 -53.44
CA PHE A 386 -58.74 -17.75 -53.91
C PHE A 386 -58.82 -19.28 -53.79
#